data_AF-A0A2N5X6Y6-F1
#
_entry.id   AF-A0A2N5X6Y6-F1
#
_cell.length_a   1.000
_cell.length_b   1.000
_cell.length_c   1.000
_cell.angle_alpha   90.00
_cell.angle_beta   90.00
_cell.angle_gamma   90.00
#
_symmetry.space_group_name_H-M   'P 1'
#
loop_
_entity.id
_entity.type
_entity.pdbx_description
1 polymer ?
#
loop_
_entity_poly.entity_id
_entity_poly.type
_entity_poly.pdbx_seq_one_letter_code
_entity_poly.pdbx_strand_id
1 'polypeptide(L)'
;MLPELKRYQQACREFEKGQMDAAVWAQALEMASGKELAAKYLYIHLRVDALGKEASQPEANALPEQSTLSQVKPEPTHTAPAPRLDEDLNRVGEEAVLQAIAAKEVDTGNHNERIWKDALILAKGNPSSARHHYICLRMDSLRALSAKAALIG
;
A
#
# COMPACT_ATOMS: atom_id res chain seq x y z
N MET A 1 9.87 12.36 20.28
CA MET A 1 9.55 11.84 18.92
C MET A 1 9.30 10.36 19.04
N LEU A 2 8.17 9.87 18.54
CA LEU A 2 7.83 8.44 18.58
C LEU A 2 8.80 7.65 17.66
N PRO A 3 9.33 6.49 18.10
CA PRO A 3 10.29 5.70 17.33
C PRO A 3 9.72 5.21 15.99
N GLU A 4 8.42 4.92 15.94
CA GLU A 4 7.70 4.57 14.70
C GLU A 4 7.71 5.70 13.67
N LEU A 5 7.62 6.96 14.13
CA LEU A 5 7.63 8.13 13.24
C LEU A 5 8.97 8.27 12.51
N LYS A 6 10.08 7.96 13.20
CA LYS A 6 11.44 7.99 12.62
C LYS A 6 11.61 6.89 11.57
N ARG A 7 11.14 5.68 11.86
CA ARG A 7 11.17 4.55 10.89
C ARG A 7 10.34 4.83 9.65
N TYR A 8 9.15 5.41 9.83
CA TYR A 8 8.31 5.85 8.71
C TYR A 8 9.00 6.90 7.84
N GLN A 9 9.59 7.94 8.45
CA GLN A 9 10.34 8.96 7.71
C GLN A 9 11.56 8.37 6.99
N GLN A 10 12.21 7.39 7.59
CA GLN A 10 13.33 6.68 6.96
C GLN A 10 12.87 5.87 5.74
N ALA A 11 11.81 5.08 5.87
CA ALA A 11 11.25 4.31 4.76
C ALA A 11 10.80 5.20 3.60
N CYS A 12 10.16 6.35 3.88
CA CYS A 12 9.80 7.33 2.85
C CYS A 12 11.04 7.91 2.15
N ARG A 13 12.09 8.28 2.91
CA ARG A 13 13.33 8.82 2.33
C ARG A 13 14.06 7.80 1.47
N GLU A 14 14.11 6.54 1.90
CA GLU A 14 14.69 5.44 1.11
C GLU A 14 13.96 5.30 -0.23
N PHE A 15 12.62 5.36 -0.18
CA PHE A 15 11.78 5.30 -1.37
C PHE A 15 12.02 6.49 -2.32
N GLU A 16 12.01 7.72 -1.80
CA GLU A 16 12.22 8.94 -2.59
C GLU A 16 13.61 9.02 -3.21
N LYS A 17 14.62 8.44 -2.56
CA LYS A 17 16.00 8.37 -3.08
C LYS A 17 16.22 7.20 -4.06
N GLY A 18 15.20 6.36 -4.28
CA GLY A 18 15.34 5.14 -5.07
C GLY A 18 16.22 4.07 -4.40
N GLN A 19 16.52 4.22 -3.11
CA GLN A 19 17.26 3.24 -2.31
C GLN A 19 16.28 2.22 -1.72
N MET A 20 15.42 1.68 -2.57
CA MET A 20 14.37 0.76 -2.16
C MET A 20 14.97 -0.63 -1.93
N ASP A 21 14.49 -1.32 -0.90
CA ASP A 21 14.77 -2.75 -0.77
C ASP A 21 13.98 -3.51 -1.84
N ALA A 22 14.69 -4.16 -2.77
CA ALA A 22 14.08 -4.82 -3.92
C ALA A 22 13.19 -6.00 -3.51
N ALA A 23 13.52 -6.71 -2.41
CA ALA A 23 12.73 -7.83 -1.93
C ALA A 23 11.41 -7.33 -1.31
N VAL A 24 11.48 -6.27 -0.50
CA VAL A 24 10.29 -5.63 0.08
C VAL A 24 9.41 -5.00 -1.00
N TRP A 25 10.02 -4.42 -2.04
CA TRP A 25 9.30 -3.85 -3.17
C TRP A 25 8.59 -4.91 -4.02
N ALA A 26 9.26 -6.03 -4.33
CA ALA A 26 8.66 -7.14 -5.05
C ALA A 26 7.47 -7.73 -4.27
N GLN A 27 7.62 -7.91 -2.95
CA GLN A 27 6.54 -8.35 -2.08
C GLN A 27 5.38 -7.36 -2.07
N ALA A 28 5.66 -6.06 -1.99
CA ALA A 28 4.64 -5.02 -2.04
C ALA A 28 3.90 -5.00 -3.39
N LEU A 29 4.61 -5.22 -4.51
CA LEU A 29 4.02 -5.33 -5.84
C LEU A 29 3.15 -6.57 -5.99
N GLU A 30 3.60 -7.71 -5.47
CA GLU A 30 2.83 -8.96 -5.49
C GLU A 30 1.52 -8.81 -4.68
N MET A 31 1.63 -8.25 -3.46
CA MET A 31 0.47 -7.94 -2.62
C MET A 31 -0.46 -6.90 -3.25
N ALA A 32 0.09 -5.96 -4.00
CA ALA A 32 -0.66 -4.96 -4.74
C ALA A 32 -1.24 -5.48 -6.07
N SER A 33 -1.02 -6.75 -6.42
CA SER A 33 -1.39 -7.31 -7.72
C SER A 33 -0.86 -6.47 -8.91
N GLY A 34 0.38 -5.98 -8.79
CA GLY A 34 1.02 -5.13 -9.80
C GLY A 34 0.57 -3.66 -9.81
N LYS A 35 -0.35 -3.24 -8.94
CA LYS A 35 -0.75 -1.83 -8.85
C LYS A 35 0.33 -1.01 -8.15
N GLU A 36 1.15 -0.31 -8.93
CA GLU A 36 2.27 0.49 -8.41
C GLU A 36 1.87 1.44 -7.28
N LEU A 37 0.72 2.12 -7.39
CA LEU A 37 0.30 3.08 -6.36
C LEU A 37 0.04 2.39 -5.01
N ALA A 38 -0.60 1.22 -5.01
CA ALA A 38 -0.83 0.42 -3.81
C ALA A 38 0.47 -0.23 -3.31
N ALA A 39 1.36 -0.63 -4.22
CA ALA A 39 2.68 -1.17 -3.88
C ALA A 39 3.55 -0.15 -3.13
N LYS A 40 3.46 1.15 -3.47
CA LYS A 40 4.16 2.22 -2.72
C LYS A 40 3.73 2.29 -1.27
N TYR A 41 2.42 2.23 -1.02
CA TYR A 41 1.88 2.24 0.33
C TYR A 41 2.25 0.96 1.11
N LEU A 42 2.15 -0.20 0.48
CA LEU A 42 2.54 -1.48 1.06
C LEU A 42 4.04 -1.56 1.35
N TYR A 43 4.88 -1.01 0.46
CA TYR A 43 6.33 -0.94 0.65
C TYR A 43 6.68 -0.14 1.90
N ILE A 44 6.12 1.07 2.05
CA ILE A 44 6.40 1.92 3.22
C ILE A 44 5.97 1.19 4.49
N HIS A 45 4.81 0.51 4.48
CA HIS A 45 4.32 -0.24 5.64
C HIS A 45 5.23 -1.44 5.99
N LEU A 46 5.58 -2.27 5.01
CA LEU A 46 6.47 -3.42 5.18
C LEU A 46 7.88 -3.01 5.62
N ARG A 47 8.40 -1.90 5.07
CA ARG A 47 9.73 -1.39 5.42
C ARG A 47 9.77 -0.86 6.85
N VAL A 48 8.71 -0.19 7.31
CA VAL A 48 8.61 0.26 8.71
C VAL A 48 8.59 -0.92 9.68
N ASP A 49 7.88 -2.00 9.34
CA ASP A 49 7.85 -3.23 10.13
C ASP A 49 9.22 -3.92 10.18
N ALA A 50 9.91 -4.00 9.03
CA ALA A 50 11.27 -4.53 8.94
C ALA A 50 12.26 -3.75 9.82
N LEU A 51 12.25 -2.41 9.72
CA LEU A 51 13.06 -1.52 10.57
C LEU A 51 12.69 -1.62 12.06
N GLY A 52 11.47 -2.04 12.37
CA GLY A 52 11.01 -2.32 13.74
C GLY A 52 11.57 -3.62 14.30
N LYS A 53 11.63 -4.66 13.46
CA LYS A 53 12.19 -5.98 13.80
C LYS A 53 13.72 -5.95 13.92
N GLU A 54 14.41 -5.23 13.04
CA GLU A 54 15.87 -5.02 13.13
C GLU A 54 16.26 -4.30 14.44
N ALA A 55 15.45 -3.36 14.90
CA ALA A 55 15.67 -2.67 16.17
C ALA A 55 15.35 -3.52 17.41
N SER A 56 14.73 -4.69 17.25
CA SER A 56 14.30 -5.58 18.33
C SER A 56 15.09 -6.90 18.39
N GLN A 57 16.04 -7.12 17.48
CA GLN A 57 16.96 -8.25 17.57
C GLN A 57 18.21 -7.85 18.36
N PRO A 58 18.47 -8.42 19.56
CA PRO A 58 19.82 -8.44 20.09
C PRO A 58 20.66 -9.37 19.20
N GLU A 59 21.89 -8.96 18.93
CA GLU A 59 22.92 -9.74 18.24
C GLU A 59 22.87 -11.22 18.59
N ALA A 60 22.51 -12.05 17.62
CA ALA A 60 22.85 -13.46 17.61
C ALA A 60 23.48 -13.76 16.25
N ASN A 61 24.81 -13.58 16.22
CA ASN A 61 25.77 -14.38 15.47
C ASN A 61 25.21 -15.26 14.34
N ALA A 62 25.57 -14.94 13.09
CA ALA A 62 26.49 -15.77 12.30
C ALA A 62 26.52 -15.31 10.82
N LEU A 63 27.66 -14.71 10.43
CA LEU A 63 28.27 -14.95 9.11
C LEU A 63 28.75 -16.42 9.08
N PRO A 64 28.76 -17.11 7.92
CA PRO A 64 29.82 -16.94 6.92
C PRO A 64 29.30 -16.87 5.46
N GLU A 65 29.84 -15.96 4.66
CA GLU A 65 30.83 -16.22 3.58
C GLU A 65 30.33 -16.94 2.31
N GLN A 66 30.50 -16.20 1.20
CA GLN A 66 30.95 -16.64 -0.11
C GLN A 66 30.24 -17.81 -0.83
N SER A 67 29.69 -17.54 -2.02
CA SER A 67 30.36 -17.92 -3.28
C SER A 67 29.47 -17.74 -4.52
N THR A 68 30.09 -17.11 -5.53
CA THR A 68 30.05 -17.41 -6.98
C THR A 68 28.74 -17.35 -7.78
N LEU A 69 28.66 -16.30 -8.61
CA LEU A 69 28.62 -16.37 -10.08
C LEU A 69 28.05 -17.67 -10.69
N SER A 70 26.86 -17.61 -11.29
CA SER A 70 26.57 -18.43 -12.48
C SER A 70 25.49 -17.80 -13.36
N GLN A 71 25.92 -17.66 -14.60
CA GLN A 71 25.26 -17.22 -15.81
C GLN A 71 24.41 -18.38 -16.33
N VAL A 72 23.09 -18.21 -16.51
CA VAL A 72 22.30 -19.11 -17.37
C VAL A 72 21.17 -18.32 -18.05
N LYS A 73 21.33 -18.07 -19.35
CA LYS A 73 20.26 -17.84 -20.32
C LYS A 73 19.55 -19.18 -20.55
N PRO A 74 18.21 -19.25 -20.57
CA PRO A 74 17.54 -19.45 -21.86
C PRO A 74 16.16 -18.77 -21.98
N GLU A 75 15.92 -18.17 -23.14
CA GLU A 75 14.58 -18.10 -23.74
C GLU A 75 14.20 -19.54 -24.17
N PRO A 76 12.92 -19.96 -24.06
CA PRO A 76 12.07 -19.79 -25.24
C PRO A 76 10.60 -19.46 -24.93
N THR A 77 10.00 -18.79 -25.92
CA THR A 77 8.60 -18.70 -26.34
C THR A 77 7.58 -19.59 -25.60
N HIS A 78 6.59 -18.95 -24.97
CA HIS A 78 5.23 -19.50 -24.84
C HIS A 78 4.19 -18.47 -25.25
N THR A 79 3.34 -18.92 -26.16
CA THR A 79 2.22 -18.22 -26.81
C THR A 79 0.99 -18.20 -25.91
N ALA A 80 0.33 -17.03 -25.86
CA ALA A 80 -1.10 -16.77 -25.55
C ALA A 80 -1.61 -16.97 -24.10
N PRO A 81 -2.71 -16.30 -23.66
CA PRO A 81 -3.69 -15.54 -24.45
C PRO A 81 -3.84 -14.05 -24.06
N ALA A 82 -4.51 -13.31 -24.95
CA ALA A 82 -4.89 -11.92 -24.77
C ALA A 82 -5.71 -11.70 -23.48
N PRO A 83 -5.50 -10.59 -22.75
CA PRO A 83 -6.41 -10.20 -21.68
C PRO A 83 -7.77 -9.87 -22.29
N ARG A 84 -8.80 -10.63 -21.89
CA ARG A 84 -10.20 -10.27 -22.16
C ARG A 84 -10.49 -8.92 -21.52
N LEU A 85 -10.78 -7.93 -22.35
CA LEU A 85 -10.96 -6.51 -22.02
C LEU A 85 -12.41 -6.15 -21.63
N ASP A 86 -13.23 -7.11 -21.22
CA ASP A 86 -14.68 -6.87 -21.11
C ASP A 86 -15.25 -6.92 -19.69
N GLU A 87 -14.45 -7.16 -18.65
CA GLU A 87 -14.96 -7.28 -17.27
C GLU A 87 -14.50 -6.18 -16.29
N ASP A 88 -13.61 -5.28 -16.72
CA ASP A 88 -13.02 -4.25 -15.84
C ASP A 88 -13.82 -2.92 -15.84
N LEU A 89 -14.58 -2.64 -16.91
CA LEU A 89 -15.31 -1.37 -17.08
C LEU A 89 -16.40 -1.14 -16.03
N ASN A 90 -17.06 -2.20 -15.55
CA ASN A 90 -18.13 -2.06 -14.56
C ASN A 90 -17.58 -1.81 -13.15
N ARG A 91 -16.41 -2.39 -12.83
CA ARG A 91 -15.76 -2.27 -11.51
C ARG A 91 -15.05 -0.94 -11.30
N VAL A 92 -14.49 -0.38 -12.38
CA VAL A 92 -13.90 0.96 -12.39
C VAL A 92 -14.96 2.04 -12.15
N GLY A 93 -16.19 1.83 -12.65
CA GLY A 93 -17.31 2.73 -12.39
C GLY A 93 -17.69 2.80 -10.90
N GLU A 94 -17.84 1.66 -10.23
CA GLU A 94 -18.18 1.64 -8.80
C GLU A 94 -17.08 2.24 -7.92
N GLU A 95 -15.81 1.95 -8.21
CA GLU A 95 -14.70 2.49 -7.42
C GLU A 95 -14.59 4.02 -7.55
N ALA A 96 -14.78 4.55 -8.76
CA ALA A 96 -14.83 5.99 -9.00
C ALA A 96 -16.03 6.67 -8.31
N VAL A 97 -17.19 6.00 -8.27
CA VAL A 97 -18.38 6.48 -7.56
C VAL A 97 -18.14 6.56 -6.04
N LEU A 98 -17.55 5.51 -5.45
CA LEU A 98 -17.20 5.48 -4.03
C LEU A 98 -16.17 6.56 -3.67
N GLN A 99 -15.18 6.76 -4.53
CA GLN A 99 -14.18 7.81 -4.37
C GLN A 99 -14.82 9.20 -4.42
N ALA A 100 -15.74 9.44 -5.37
CA ALA A 100 -16.46 10.70 -5.49
C ALA A 100 -17.35 10.97 -4.27
N ILE A 101 -18.01 9.95 -3.72
CA ILE A 101 -18.82 10.06 -2.50
C ILE A 101 -17.92 10.46 -1.32
N ALA A 102 -16.81 9.75 -1.12
CA ALA A 102 -15.89 10.02 -0.01
C ALA A 102 -15.21 11.40 -0.12
N ALA A 103 -14.82 11.82 -1.32
CA ALA A 103 -14.27 13.15 -1.56
C ALA A 103 -15.30 14.25 -1.26
N LYS A 104 -16.55 14.06 -1.71
CA LYS A 104 -17.65 14.99 -1.45
C LYS A 104 -17.97 15.10 0.04
N GLU A 105 -17.91 14.01 0.82
CA GLU A 105 -18.09 14.05 2.28
C GLU A 105 -17.05 14.96 2.95
N VAL A 106 -15.78 14.90 2.53
CA VAL A 106 -14.73 15.79 3.06
C VAL A 106 -14.98 17.24 2.64
N ASP A 107 -15.25 17.47 1.35
CA ASP A 107 -15.41 18.82 0.79
C ASP A 107 -16.66 19.54 1.31
N THR A 108 -17.71 18.79 1.66
CA THR A 108 -18.94 19.32 2.26
C THR A 108 -18.88 19.43 3.79
N GLY A 109 -17.79 18.95 4.41
CA GLY A 109 -17.65 18.92 5.87
C GLY A 109 -18.52 17.86 6.57
N ASN A 110 -19.26 17.04 5.81
CA ASN A 110 -20.08 15.96 6.33
C ASN A 110 -19.32 14.63 6.33
N HIS A 111 -18.11 14.65 6.87
CA HIS A 111 -17.25 13.47 6.94
C HIS A 111 -17.45 12.73 8.26
N ASN A 112 -17.17 11.43 8.25
CA ASN A 112 -17.16 10.64 9.46
C ASN A 112 -15.99 11.08 10.36
N GLU A 113 -16.29 11.71 11.50
CA GLU A 113 -15.29 12.25 12.43
C GLU A 113 -14.25 11.22 12.89
N ARG A 114 -14.65 9.95 13.06
CA ARG A 114 -13.73 8.90 13.50
C ARG A 114 -12.69 8.61 12.42
N ILE A 115 -13.16 8.40 11.20
CA ILE A 115 -12.30 8.14 10.03
C ILE A 115 -11.44 9.38 9.73
N TRP A 116 -11.98 10.59 9.92
CA TRP A 116 -11.25 11.83 9.74
C TRP A 116 -10.13 12.04 10.77
N LYS A 117 -10.38 11.72 12.04
CA LYS A 117 -9.34 11.75 13.08
C LYS A 117 -8.22 10.76 12.78
N ASP A 118 -8.55 9.54 12.38
CA ASP A 118 -7.55 8.54 11.98
C ASP A 118 -6.76 9.03 10.75
N ALA A 119 -7.45 9.63 9.76
CA ALA A 119 -6.81 10.21 8.59
C ALA A 119 -5.87 11.38 8.93
N LEU A 120 -6.24 12.25 9.88
CA LEU A 120 -5.39 13.33 10.38
C LEU A 120 -4.17 12.81 11.14
N ILE A 121 -4.33 11.75 11.92
CA ILE A 121 -3.22 11.09 12.62
C ILE A 121 -2.24 10.51 11.60
N LEU A 122 -2.73 9.79 10.59
CA LEU A 122 -1.92 9.24 9.49
C LEU A 122 -1.22 10.34 8.70
N ALA A 123 -1.92 11.46 8.46
CA ALA A 123 -1.40 12.62 7.77
C ALA A 123 -0.48 13.51 8.61
N LYS A 124 -0.25 13.18 9.90
CA LYS A 124 0.53 14.00 10.84
C LYS A 124 0.02 15.44 10.94
N GLY A 125 -1.30 15.62 10.86
CA GLY A 125 -1.97 16.92 10.89
C GLY A 125 -1.96 17.68 9.57
N ASN A 126 -1.44 17.12 8.47
CA ASN A 126 -1.53 17.75 7.15
C ASN A 126 -2.93 17.57 6.55
N PRO A 127 -3.70 18.64 6.29
CA PRO A 127 -5.09 18.52 5.83
C PRO A 127 -5.21 17.94 4.40
N SER A 128 -4.25 18.19 3.52
CA SER A 128 -4.27 17.67 2.14
C SER A 128 -4.01 16.16 2.13
N SER A 129 -3.05 15.68 2.92
CA SER A 129 -2.82 14.25 3.09
C SER A 129 -3.95 13.58 3.87
N ALA A 130 -4.57 14.26 4.84
CA ALA A 130 -5.70 13.74 5.59
C ALA A 130 -6.91 13.52 4.69
N ARG A 131 -7.18 14.43 3.74
CA ARG A 131 -8.22 14.22 2.71
C ARG A 131 -7.98 12.95 1.92
N HIS A 132 -6.74 12.69 1.50
CA HIS A 132 -6.39 11.47 0.79
C HIS A 132 -6.59 10.21 1.65
N HIS A 133 -6.06 10.20 2.88
CA HIS A 133 -6.22 9.07 3.80
C HIS A 133 -7.67 8.81 4.18
N TYR A 134 -8.47 9.86 4.35
CA TYR A 134 -9.90 9.74 4.60
C TYR A 134 -10.61 9.04 3.44
N ILE A 135 -10.35 9.47 2.20
CA ILE A 135 -10.97 8.87 1.02
C ILE A 135 -10.66 7.37 0.96
N CYS A 136 -9.41 6.97 1.19
CA CYS A 136 -9.02 5.55 1.21
C CYS A 136 -9.75 4.75 2.30
N LEU A 137 -9.73 5.22 3.55
CA LEU A 137 -10.37 4.54 4.68
C LEU A 137 -11.90 4.47 4.52
N ARG A 138 -12.48 5.52 3.96
CA ARG A 138 -13.92 5.60 3.71
C ARG A 138 -14.36 4.68 2.59
N MET A 139 -13.60 4.58 1.51
CA MET A 139 -13.85 3.62 0.43
C MET A 139 -13.79 2.17 0.94
N ASP A 140 -12.83 1.85 1.80
CA ASP A 140 -12.73 0.52 2.40
C ASP A 140 -13.96 0.21 3.30
N SER A 141 -14.38 1.19 4.10
CA SER A 141 -15.59 1.08 4.91
C SER A 141 -16.87 0.90 4.07
N LEU A 142 -17.00 1.65 2.97
CA LEU A 142 -18.15 1.52 2.05
C LEU A 142 -18.15 0.16 1.34
N ARG A 143 -16.97 -0.35 0.96
CA ARG A 143 -16.81 -1.69 0.38
C ARG A 143 -17.19 -2.78 1.38
N ALA A 144 -16.75 -2.66 2.64
CA ALA A 144 -17.11 -3.60 3.70
C ALA A 144 -18.62 -3.59 4.01
N LEU A 145 -19.25 -2.41 4.00
CA LEU A 145 -20.70 -2.29 4.16
C LEU A 145 -21.48 -2.88 2.99
N SER A 146 -21.03 -2.65 1.76
CA SER A 146 -21.63 -3.24 0.55
C SER A 146 -21.50 -4.77 0.55
N ALA A 147 -20.32 -5.30 0.89
CA ALA A 147 -20.10 -6.74 1.03
C ALA A 147 -20.96 -7.37 2.13
N LYS A 148 -21.14 -6.68 3.26
CA LYS A 148 -22.00 -7.14 4.36
C LYS A 148 -23.49 -7.10 4.01
N ALA A 149 -23.92 -6.12 3.21
CA ALA A 149 -25.29 -6.07 2.69
C ALA A 149 -25.57 -7.22 1.72
N ALA A 150 -24.59 -7.60 0.89
CA ALA A 150 -24.71 -8.73 -0.04
C ALA A 150 -24.75 -10.12 0.66
N LEU A 151 -24.25 -10.23 1.90
CA LEU A 151 -24.25 -11.46 2.69
C LEU A 151 -25.56 -11.71 3.46
N ILE A 152 -26.42 -10.71 3.57
CA ILE A 152 -27.69 -10.77 4.32
C ILE A 152 -28.89 -10.86 3.36
N GLY A 153 -28.67 -10.66 2.06
CA GLY A 153 -29.69 -10.71 1.00
C GLY A 153 -29.89 -12.10 0.41
#